data_AF-X0XKD8-F1
#
_entry.id   AF-X0XKD8-F1
#
_cell.length_a   1.000
_cell.length_b   1.000
_cell.length_c   1.000
_cell.angle_alpha   90.00
_cell.angle_beta   90.00
_cell.angle_gamma   90.00
#
_symmetry.space_group_name_H-M   'P 1'
#
loop_
_entity.id
_entity.type
_entity.pdbx_description
1 polymer ?
#
loop_
_entity_poly.entity_id
_entity_poly.type
_entity_poly.pdbx_seq_one_letter_code
_entity_poly.pdbx_strand_id
1 'polypeptide(L)'
;MQAAVSYAEFIAQKHRRFASSGAPYSLRNPHLYGFQSEIVARALAKGRYCIFADCGLGKTLMELEWGTNVPGRVLLLTPLGVTRQIEAEADRFGFDAKVGDGSGGNKITITNYERLHRY
;
A
#
# COMPACT_ATOMS: atom_id res chain seq x y z
N MET A 1 -49.32 0.17 2.98
CA MET A 1 -48.79 -1.07 3.60
C MET A 1 -47.34 -1.21 3.15
N GLN A 2 -46.36 -0.95 4.01
CA GLN A 2 -44.94 -1.18 3.65
C GLN A 2 -44.68 -2.69 3.72
N ALA A 3 -44.14 -3.26 2.64
CA ALA A 3 -43.75 -4.66 2.62
C ALA A 3 -42.58 -4.85 3.62
N ALA A 4 -42.69 -5.86 4.49
CA ALA A 4 -41.62 -6.21 5.41
C ALA A 4 -40.42 -6.75 4.61
N VAL A 5 -39.26 -6.09 4.73
CA VAL A 5 -38.00 -6.53 4.12
C VAL A 5 -37.66 -7.91 4.67
N SER A 6 -37.36 -8.87 3.80
CA SER A 6 -36.95 -10.20 4.23
C SER A 6 -35.60 -10.15 4.94
N TYR A 7 -35.35 -11.10 5.84
CA TYR A 7 -34.06 -11.18 6.54
C TYR A 7 -32.87 -11.29 5.57
N ALA A 8 -33.06 -11.98 4.44
CA ALA A 8 -32.04 -12.09 3.40
C ALA A 8 -31.72 -10.73 2.74
N GLU A 9 -32.74 -9.92 2.43
CA GLU A 9 -32.56 -8.57 1.88
C GLU A 9 -31.90 -7.63 2.90
N PHE A 10 -32.24 -7.74 4.18
CA PHE A 10 -31.60 -6.98 5.25
C PHE A 10 -30.10 -7.30 5.36
N ILE A 11 -29.71 -8.57 5.26
CA ILE A 11 -28.29 -8.96 5.26
C ILE A 11 -27.59 -8.49 3.98
N ALA A 12 -28.23 -8.62 2.83
CA ALA A 12 -27.66 -8.18 1.55
C ALA A 12 -27.35 -6.67 1.54
N GLN A 13 -28.19 -5.84 2.16
CA GLN A 13 -27.97 -4.39 2.30
C GLN A 13 -26.71 -4.04 3.11
N LYS A 14 -26.23 -4.93 3.99
CA LYS A 14 -25.01 -4.71 4.77
C LYS A 14 -23.73 -5.03 4.00
N HIS A 15 -23.84 -5.70 2.85
CA HIS A 15 -22.68 -6.11 2.08
C HIS A 15 -22.07 -4.93 1.31
N ARG A 16 -20.98 -4.36 1.82
CA ARG A 16 -20.24 -3.29 1.13
C ARG A 16 -19.33 -3.87 0.04
N ARG A 17 -19.59 -3.51 -1.21
CA ARG A 17 -18.70 -3.82 -2.34
C ARG A 17 -17.84 -2.60 -2.65
N PHE A 18 -16.54 -2.82 -2.77
CA PHE A 18 -15.61 -1.81 -3.26
C PHE A 18 -15.20 -2.16 -4.67
N ALA A 19 -15.53 -1.28 -5.62
CA ALA A 19 -15.01 -1.37 -6.98
C ALA A 19 -13.48 -1.25 -6.95
N SER A 20 -12.83 -1.95 -7.89
CA SER A 20 -11.39 -1.77 -8.10
C SER A 20 -11.14 -0.40 -8.70
N SER A 21 -10.16 0.33 -8.18
CA SER A 21 -9.79 1.68 -8.62
C SER A 21 -8.27 1.79 -8.84
N GLY A 22 -7.66 0.66 -9.21
CA GLY A 22 -6.23 0.47 -9.21
C GLY A 22 -5.52 0.89 -10.48
N ALA A 23 -4.22 0.59 -10.51
CA ALA A 23 -3.33 0.80 -11.65
C ALA A 23 -2.74 -0.54 -12.13
N PRO A 24 -2.33 -0.66 -13.41
CA PRO A 24 -1.58 -1.82 -13.88
C PRO A 24 -0.19 -1.88 -13.23
N TYR A 25 0.33 -3.09 -13.04
CA TYR A 25 1.69 -3.31 -12.53
C TYR A 25 2.69 -3.25 -13.70
N SER A 26 3.56 -2.24 -13.71
CA SER A 26 4.41 -1.93 -14.87
C SER A 26 5.89 -2.16 -14.63
N LEU A 27 6.36 -1.91 -13.40
CA LEU A 27 7.76 -2.04 -13.03
C LEU A 27 7.88 -3.15 -11.99
N ARG A 28 8.70 -4.15 -12.28
CA ARG A 28 8.95 -5.28 -11.39
C ARG A 28 10.40 -5.27 -10.90
N ASN A 29 10.61 -5.00 -9.62
CA ASN A 29 11.93 -5.11 -9.01
C ASN A 29 12.39 -6.58 -8.97
N PRO A 30 13.61 -6.91 -9.45
CA PRO A 30 14.10 -8.28 -9.58
C PRO A 30 14.30 -8.99 -8.24
N HIS A 31 14.32 -8.25 -7.12
CA HIS A 31 14.49 -8.82 -5.78
C HIS A 31 13.19 -9.40 -5.19
N LEU A 32 12.03 -9.16 -5.81
CA LEU A 32 10.78 -9.75 -5.35
C LEU A 32 10.69 -11.23 -5.70
N TYR A 33 10.31 -12.05 -4.71
CA TYR A 33 9.86 -13.41 -4.97
C TYR A 33 8.58 -13.41 -5.82
N GLY A 34 8.33 -14.52 -6.53
CA GLY A 34 7.14 -14.68 -7.38
C GLY A 34 5.83 -14.35 -6.65
N PHE A 35 5.65 -14.88 -5.44
CA PHE A 35 4.44 -14.62 -4.64
C PHE A 35 4.30 -13.16 -4.22
N GLN A 36 5.41 -12.45 -3.93
CA GLN A 36 5.38 -11.04 -3.56
C GLN A 36 4.92 -10.20 -4.75
N SER A 37 5.42 -10.48 -5.95
CA SER A 37 5.01 -9.80 -7.18
C SER A 37 3.52 -10.01 -7.47
N GLU A 38 2.99 -11.21 -7.26
CA GLU A 38 1.55 -11.50 -7.41
C GLU A 38 0.70 -10.71 -6.40
N ILE A 39 1.16 -10.59 -5.16
CA ILE A 39 0.48 -9.78 -4.13
C ILE A 39 0.48 -8.31 -4.52
N VAL A 40 1.63 -7.77 -4.95
CA VAL A 40 1.75 -6.37 -5.40
C VAL A 40 0.86 -6.10 -6.60
N ALA A 41 0.84 -6.99 -7.59
CA ALA A 41 -0.03 -6.86 -8.76
C ALA A 41 -1.51 -6.78 -8.37
N ARG A 42 -1.96 -7.64 -7.45
CA ARG A 42 -3.33 -7.62 -6.92
C ARG A 42 -3.63 -6.35 -6.13
N ALA A 43 -2.68 -5.91 -5.30
CA ALA A 43 -2.82 -4.69 -4.52
C ALA A 43 -2.94 -3.45 -5.42
N LEU A 44 -2.11 -3.37 -6.45
CA LEU A 44 -2.15 -2.31 -7.46
C LEU A 44 -3.46 -2.33 -8.23
N ALA A 45 -3.88 -3.49 -8.75
CA ALA A 45 -5.12 -3.62 -9.52
C ALA A 45 -6.36 -3.28 -8.68
N LYS A 46 -6.35 -3.58 -7.37
CA LYS A 46 -7.46 -3.24 -6.48
C LYS A 46 -7.49 -1.75 -6.12
N GLY A 47 -6.33 -1.11 -6.01
CA GLY A 47 -6.16 0.29 -5.62
C GLY A 47 -6.28 0.53 -4.11
N ARG A 48 -7.21 -0.15 -3.43
CA ARG A 48 -7.32 -0.18 -1.96
C ARG A 48 -7.18 -1.62 -1.47
N TYR A 49 -6.06 -1.93 -0.84
CA TYR A 49 -5.70 -3.29 -0.47
C TYR A 49 -4.93 -3.32 0.84
N CYS A 50 -5.09 -4.38 1.62
CA CYS A 50 -4.28 -4.64 2.80
C CYS A 50 -3.52 -5.94 2.58
N ILE A 51 -2.20 -5.90 2.75
CA ILE A 51 -1.34 -7.08 2.62
C ILE A 51 -1.15 -7.68 4.02
N PHE A 52 -1.82 -8.80 4.26
CA PHE A 52 -1.63 -9.60 5.48
C PHE A 52 -0.55 -10.65 5.23
N ALA A 53 0.67 -10.39 5.69
CA ALA A 53 1.80 -11.29 5.55
C ALA A 53 2.53 -11.44 6.90
N ASP A 54 3.00 -12.65 7.19
CA ASP A 54 3.75 -12.96 8.41
C ASP A 54 5.12 -12.26 8.46
N CYS A 55 5.75 -12.24 9.62
CA CYS A 55 7.11 -11.73 9.82
C CYS A 55 8.11 -12.47 8.92
N GLY A 56 9.08 -11.73 8.36
CA GLY A 56 10.09 -12.29 7.46
C GLY A 56 9.65 -12.49 6.00
N LEU A 57 8.38 -12.32 5.65
CA LEU A 57 7.90 -12.49 4.26
C LEU A 57 8.20 -11.29 3.32
N GLY A 58 9.01 -10.32 3.75
CA GLY A 58 9.41 -9.17 2.93
C GLY A 58 8.29 -8.16 2.67
N LYS A 59 7.51 -7.82 3.71
CA LYS A 59 6.43 -6.81 3.64
C LYS A 59 6.91 -5.47 3.09
N THR A 60 8.04 -4.98 3.58
CA THR A 60 8.61 -3.69 3.21
C THR A 60 8.95 -3.62 1.72
N LEU A 61 9.50 -4.67 1.12
CA LEU A 61 9.73 -4.70 -0.34
C LEU A 61 8.40 -4.63 -1.12
N MET A 62 7.36 -5.34 -0.66
CA MET A 62 6.05 -5.27 -1.30
C MET A 62 5.43 -3.86 -1.19
N GLU A 63 5.58 -3.20 -0.03
CA GLU A 63 5.10 -1.83 0.19
C GLU A 63 5.82 -0.81 -0.69
N LEU A 64 7.16 -0.89 -0.79
CA LEU A 64 7.98 -0.02 -1.62
C LEU A 64 7.68 -0.23 -3.10
N GLU A 65 7.61 -1.48 -3.56
CA GLU A 65 7.27 -1.82 -4.94
C GLU A 65 5.88 -1.31 -5.34
N TRP A 66 4.89 -1.51 -4.47
CA TRP A 66 3.55 -0.98 -4.67
C TRP A 66 3.60 0.56 -4.77
N GLY A 67 4.28 1.24 -3.85
CA GLY A 67 4.40 2.70 -3.84
C GLY A 67 5.08 3.27 -5.09
N THR A 68 6.09 2.58 -5.63
CA THR A 68 6.76 2.97 -6.88
C THR A 68 5.82 2.87 -8.08
N ASN A 69 4.92 1.90 -8.10
CA ASN A 69 3.99 1.67 -9.21
C ASN A 69 2.68 2.47 -9.11
N VAL A 70 2.32 3.00 -7.94
CA VAL A 70 1.16 3.89 -7.81
C VAL A 70 1.41 5.20 -8.57
N PRO A 71 0.48 5.70 -9.41
CA PRO A 71 0.64 6.99 -10.09
C PRO A 71 0.82 8.18 -9.12
N GLY A 72 1.68 9.14 -9.46
CA GLY A 72 1.94 10.32 -8.63
C GLY A 72 2.96 10.07 -7.50
N ARG A 73 3.00 10.94 -6.49
CA ARG A 73 3.87 10.77 -5.31
C ARG A 73 3.13 10.04 -4.19
N VAL A 74 3.85 9.21 -3.43
CA VAL A 74 3.29 8.39 -2.35
C VAL A 74 3.83 8.83 -1.00
N LEU A 75 2.95 8.91 0.00
CA LEU A 75 3.32 9.06 1.40
C LEU A 75 3.20 7.69 2.10
N LEU A 76 4.32 7.16 2.58
CA LEU A 76 4.38 5.89 3.31
C LEU A 76 4.47 6.15 4.82
N LEU A 77 3.41 5.78 5.53
CA LEU A 77 3.29 5.98 6.98
C LEU A 77 3.71 4.74 7.76
N THR A 78 4.51 4.94 8.80
CA THR A 78 5.05 3.84 9.61
C THR A 78 5.01 4.17 11.11
N PRO A 79 5.17 3.17 12.00
CA PRO A 79 5.44 3.43 13.42
C PRO A 79 6.74 4.22 13.61
N LEU A 80 6.81 5.03 14.68
CA LEU A 80 7.87 6.01 14.93
C LEU A 80 9.31 5.49 14.72
N GLY A 81 9.62 4.28 15.18
CA GLY A 81 10.96 3.69 15.12
C GLY A 81 11.32 2.98 13.81
N VAL A 82 10.43 2.94 12.81
CA VAL A 82 10.57 2.06 11.63
C VAL A 82 10.97 2.82 10.37
N THR A 83 10.81 4.16 10.35
CA THR A 83 11.07 5.01 9.17
C THR A 83 12.46 4.79 8.57
N ARG A 84 13.51 4.84 9.40
CA ARG A 84 14.91 4.64 8.95
C ARG A 84 15.19 3.23 8.47
N GLN A 85 14.51 2.23 9.02
CA GLN A 85 14.65 0.85 8.55
C GLN A 85 14.12 0.73 7.12
N ILE A 86 12.94 1.31 6.84
CA ILE A 86 12.39 1.28 5.48
C ILE A 86 13.27 2.05 4.50
N GLU A 87 13.81 3.21 4.89
CA GLU A 87 14.75 3.96 4.04
C GLU A 87 16.02 3.17 3.75
N ALA A 88 16.58 2.47 4.73
CA ALA A 88 17.73 1.59 4.50
C ALA A 88 17.40 0.42 3.56
N GLU A 89 16.19 -0.15 3.64
CA GLU A 89 15.72 -1.16 2.68
C GLU A 89 15.49 -0.57 1.29
N ALA A 90 14.95 0.65 1.20
CA ALA A 90 14.79 1.36 -0.06
C ALA A 90 16.13 1.56 -0.76
N ASP A 91 17.13 2.07 -0.03
CA ASP A 91 18.50 2.24 -0.55
C ASP A 91 19.11 0.91 -0.96
N ARG A 92 18.93 -0.14 -0.15
CA ARG A 92 19.44 -1.49 -0.42
C ARG A 92 18.87 -2.11 -1.71
N PHE A 93 17.58 -1.88 -1.98
CA PHE A 93 16.87 -2.52 -3.09
C PHE A 93 16.59 -1.57 -4.27
N GLY A 94 17.13 -0.35 -4.24
CA GLY A 94 17.12 0.59 -5.37
C GLY A 94 15.78 1.32 -5.56
N PHE A 95 15.06 1.62 -4.47
CA PHE A 95 13.81 2.38 -4.53
C PHE A 95 14.06 3.88 -4.30
N ASP A 96 13.37 4.72 -5.07
CA ASP A 96 13.31 6.17 -4.84
C ASP A 96 12.38 6.51 -3.66
N ALA A 97 12.87 6.25 -2.44
CA ALA A 97 12.15 6.49 -1.21
C ALA A 97 13.06 7.06 -0.12
N LYS A 98 12.63 8.14 0.54
CA LYS A 98 13.41 8.80 1.61
C LYS A 98 12.54 9.23 2.78
N VAL A 99 13.12 9.25 3.97
CA VAL A 99 12.49 9.88 5.14
C VAL A 99 12.52 11.39 4.93
N GLY A 100 11.37 12.05 5.00
CA GLY A 100 11.30 13.48 4.77
C GLY A 100 9.89 14.04 4.89
N ASP A 101 9.72 15.34 4.66
CA ASP A 101 8.48 16.11 4.79
C ASP A 101 7.72 16.32 3.47
N GLY A 102 8.10 15.60 2.41
CA GLY A 102 7.45 15.66 1.09
C GLY A 102 7.99 16.77 0.19
N SER A 103 8.93 17.60 0.67
CA SER A 103 9.61 18.62 -0.13
C SER A 103 10.70 18.05 -1.05
N GLY A 104 11.25 16.88 -0.73
CA GLY A 104 12.43 16.30 -1.40
C GLY A 104 12.20 15.71 -2.80
N GLY A 105 10.98 15.75 -3.34
CA GLY A 105 10.68 15.32 -4.71
C GLY A 105 10.70 13.80 -4.97
N ASN A 106 11.17 12.98 -4.02
CA ASN A 106 11.21 11.52 -4.14
C ASN A 106 9.82 10.93 -4.46
N LYS A 107 9.81 9.82 -5.20
CA LYS A 107 8.60 9.06 -5.52
C LYS A 107 7.82 8.65 -4.27
N ILE A 108 8.53 8.15 -3.26
CA ILE A 108 7.95 7.77 -1.96
C ILE A 108 8.57 8.64 -0.86
N THR A 109 7.73 9.33 -0.10
CA THR A 109 8.14 10.00 1.14
C THR A 109 7.76 9.14 2.33
N ILE A 110 8.73 8.77 3.14
CA ILE A 110 8.55 7.94 4.33
C ILE A 110 8.39 8.85 5.54
N THR A 111 7.37 8.64 6.35
CA THR A 111 7.18 9.36 7.61
C THR A 111 6.45 8.51 8.63
N ASN A 112 6.28 9.03 9.83
CA ASN A 112 5.54 8.34 10.89
C ASN A 112 4.16 8.95 11.12
N TYR A 113 3.29 8.19 11.79
CA TYR A 113 1.92 8.63 12.09
C TYR A 113 1.86 9.93 12.89
N GLU A 114 2.81 10.18 13.80
CA GLU A 114 2.82 11.41 14.62
C GLU A 114 3.04 12.66 13.77
N ARG A 115 3.76 12.54 12.65
CA ARG A 115 4.07 13.65 11.74
C ARG A 115 3.06 13.84 10.62
N LEU A 116 2.02 13.01 10.54
CA LEU A 116 1.02 13.06 9.46
C LEU A 116 0.38 14.45 9.30
N HIS A 117 0.20 15.19 10.40
CA HIS A 117 -0.37 16.55 10.39
C HIS A 117 0.47 17.61 9.64
N ARG A 118 1.64 17.26 9.10
CA ARG A 118 2.55 18.15 8.38
C ARG A 118 2.46 18.06 6.85
N TYR A 119 1.60 17.18 6.32
CA TYR A 119 1.48 16.87 4.89
C TYR A 119 0.09 17.19 4.35
#